data_AF-A0AAV2Q2J7-F1
#
_entry.id   AF-A0AAV2Q2J7-F1
#
_cell.length_a   1.000
_cell.length_b   1.000
_cell.length_c   1.000
_cell.angle_alpha   90.00
_cell.angle_beta   90.00
_cell.angle_gamma   90.00
#
_symmetry.space_group_name_H-M   'P 1'
#
loop_
_entity.id
_entity.type
_entity.pdbx_description
1 polymer ?
#
loop_
_entity_poly.entity_id
_entity_poly.type
_entity_poly.pdbx_seq_one_letter_code
_entity_poly.pdbx_strand_id
1 'polypeptide(L)'
;KCLEEKLLLAEPKDESATNLRKDIFVKHGDGGVWLNAKGNGEQLVWQRYGTEMSSLNRLWWPILPGEKWYSKKHCLLLMSYRSNWKSHPNQPYVTYPCSISHRTLCE
;
A
#
# COMPACT_ATOMS: atom_id res chain seq x y z
N LYS A 1 13.72 -10.45 2.49
CA LYS A 1 12.59 -11.39 2.72
C LYS A 1 11.89 -11.86 1.44
N CYS A 2 11.06 -11.08 0.71
CA CYS A 2 10.39 -11.62 -0.50
C CYS A 2 11.40 -12.21 -1.51
N LEU A 3 12.47 -11.49 -1.83
CA LEU A 3 13.52 -11.97 -2.75
C LEU A 3 14.27 -13.21 -2.23
N GLU A 4 14.43 -13.38 -0.91
CA GLU A 4 15.04 -14.57 -0.30
C GLU A 4 14.13 -15.81 -0.50
N GLU A 5 12.82 -15.58 -0.54
CA GLU A 5 11.79 -16.59 -0.81
C GLU A 5 11.50 -16.73 -2.33
N LYS A 6 12.26 -16.04 -3.20
CA LYS A 6 12.03 -15.95 -4.66
C LYS A 6 10.67 -15.36 -5.05
N LEU A 7 10.07 -14.59 -4.16
CA LEU A 7 8.82 -13.86 -4.36
C LEU A 7 9.08 -12.37 -4.62
N LEU A 8 8.11 -11.70 -5.20
CA LEU A 8 8.14 -10.25 -5.39
C LEU A 8 7.23 -9.56 -4.38
N LEU A 9 7.48 -8.28 -4.10
CA LEU A 9 6.49 -7.50 -3.38
C LEU A 9 5.21 -7.41 -4.21
N ALA A 10 4.07 -7.52 -3.54
CA ALA A 10 2.77 -7.55 -4.19
C ALA A 10 2.35 -6.16 -4.70
N GLU A 11 1.60 -6.17 -5.82
CA GLU A 11 1.00 -4.99 -6.44
C GLU A 11 -0.51 -5.14 -6.60
N PRO A 12 -1.27 -5.35 -5.50
CA PRO A 12 -2.69 -5.54 -5.63
C PRO A 12 -3.36 -4.29 -6.20
N LYS A 13 -4.34 -4.50 -7.07
CA LYS A 13 -5.11 -3.44 -7.72
C LYS A 13 -6.60 -3.71 -7.56
N ASP A 14 -7.39 -2.66 -7.55
CA ASP A 14 -8.84 -2.74 -7.45
C ASP A 14 -9.33 -3.62 -6.29
N GLU A 15 -10.30 -4.50 -6.55
CA GLU A 15 -10.94 -5.33 -5.53
C GLU A 15 -9.99 -6.33 -4.87
N SER A 16 -8.89 -6.71 -5.53
CA SER A 16 -7.88 -7.57 -4.92
C SER A 16 -7.27 -6.94 -3.67
N ALA A 17 -7.06 -5.61 -3.68
CA ALA A 17 -6.54 -4.88 -2.53
C ALA A 17 -7.52 -4.88 -1.35
N THR A 18 -8.82 -4.73 -1.65
CA THR A 18 -9.88 -4.75 -0.64
C THR A 18 -10.04 -6.14 -0.02
N ASN A 19 -9.95 -7.19 -0.83
CA ASN A 19 -10.00 -8.58 -0.36
C ASN A 19 -8.75 -8.93 0.48
N LEU A 20 -7.56 -8.57 -0.01
CA LEU A 20 -6.31 -8.81 0.72
C LEU A 20 -6.26 -8.12 2.07
N ARG A 21 -6.89 -6.95 2.23
CA ARG A 21 -7.02 -6.29 3.52
C ARG A 21 -7.67 -7.20 4.58
N LYS A 22 -8.71 -7.94 4.20
CA LYS A 22 -9.39 -8.88 5.09
C LYS A 22 -8.46 -10.02 5.49
N ASP A 23 -7.75 -10.59 4.53
CA ASP A 23 -6.85 -11.71 4.78
C ASP A 23 -5.66 -11.30 5.67
N ILE A 24 -5.11 -10.11 5.42
CA ILE A 24 -4.08 -9.50 6.27
C ILE A 24 -4.63 -9.31 7.68
N PHE A 25 -5.82 -8.72 7.85
CA PHE A 25 -6.40 -8.55 9.18
C PHE A 25 -6.56 -9.89 9.92
N VAL A 26 -7.11 -10.92 9.26
CA VAL A 26 -7.29 -12.26 9.85
C VAL A 26 -5.95 -12.86 10.30
N LYS A 27 -4.90 -12.71 9.49
CA LYS A 27 -3.58 -13.30 9.77
C LYS A 27 -2.74 -12.49 10.76
N HIS A 28 -2.92 -11.18 10.78
CA HIS A 28 -1.93 -10.24 11.33
C HIS A 28 -2.49 -9.18 12.27
N GLY A 29 -3.82 -9.04 12.35
CA GLY A 29 -4.52 -8.03 13.13
C GLY A 29 -4.47 -6.63 12.51
N ASP A 30 -4.71 -5.63 13.36
CA ASP A 30 -4.63 -4.22 13.01
C ASP A 30 -3.17 -3.83 12.68
N GLY A 31 -2.97 -3.11 11.57
CA GLY A 31 -1.63 -2.71 11.13
C GLY A 31 -1.58 -2.30 9.66
N GLY A 32 -0.39 -2.42 9.06
CA GLY A 32 -0.17 -2.17 7.65
C GLY A 32 0.97 -3.03 7.09
N VAL A 33 0.85 -3.37 5.81
CA VAL A 33 1.90 -4.07 5.05
C VAL A 33 2.39 -3.20 3.90
N TRP A 34 3.69 -3.25 3.64
CA TRP A 34 4.30 -2.62 2.47
C TRP A 34 3.99 -3.40 1.20
N LEU A 35 3.67 -2.63 0.17
CA LEU A 35 3.47 -3.07 -1.20
C LEU A 35 4.62 -2.56 -2.09
N ASN A 36 4.69 -3.05 -3.32
CA ASN A 36 5.76 -2.71 -4.26
C ASN A 36 5.61 -1.32 -4.92
N ALA A 37 5.24 -0.29 -4.15
CA ALA A 37 5.09 1.07 -4.67
C ALA A 37 5.84 2.09 -3.81
N LYS A 38 6.52 3.03 -4.48
CA LYS A 38 7.38 4.04 -3.86
C LYS A 38 7.27 5.38 -4.58
N GLY A 39 7.43 6.46 -3.82
CA GLY A 39 7.46 7.83 -4.35
C GLY A 39 8.72 8.07 -5.17
N ASN A 40 8.59 8.63 -6.37
CA ASN A 40 9.73 8.98 -7.23
C ASN A 40 10.15 10.48 -7.13
N GLY A 41 9.39 11.29 -6.37
CA GLY A 41 9.53 12.74 -6.26
C GLY A 41 8.32 13.51 -6.78
N GLU A 42 7.59 12.93 -7.74
CA GLU A 42 6.44 13.56 -8.42
C GLU A 42 5.15 12.79 -8.18
N GLN A 43 5.24 11.47 -8.06
CA GLN A 43 4.11 10.57 -7.85
C GLN A 43 4.54 9.28 -7.16
N LEU A 44 3.55 8.45 -6.82
CA LEU A 44 3.78 7.10 -6.34
C LEU A 44 3.76 6.12 -7.52
N VAL A 45 4.75 5.24 -7.59
CA VAL A 45 4.98 4.38 -8.76
C VAL A 45 5.11 2.93 -8.32
N TRP A 46 4.37 2.04 -8.99
CA TRP A 46 4.56 0.59 -8.92
C TRP A 46 5.92 0.21 -9.50
N GLN A 47 6.73 -0.48 -8.72
CA GLN A 47 8.14 -0.68 -9.04
C GLN A 47 8.38 -1.80 -10.07
N ARG A 48 7.44 -2.75 -10.25
CA ARG A 48 7.63 -3.87 -11.20
C ARG A 48 7.75 -3.38 -12.65
N TYR A 49 6.88 -2.44 -13.03
CA TYR A 49 6.80 -1.93 -14.41
C TYR A 49 6.95 -0.42 -14.50
N GLY A 50 7.22 0.27 -13.40
CA GLY A 50 7.31 1.73 -13.38
C GLY A 50 5.95 2.41 -13.62
N THR A 51 4.83 1.72 -13.36
CA THR A 51 3.50 2.26 -13.62
C THR A 51 3.08 3.25 -12.52
N GLU A 52 2.70 4.43 -12.95
CA GLU A 52 2.19 5.48 -12.09
C GLU A 52 0.89 5.06 -11.40
N MET A 53 0.78 5.35 -10.12
CA MET A 53 -0.48 5.23 -9.40
C MET A 53 -1.24 6.53 -9.54
N SER A 54 -2.42 6.46 -10.16
CA SER A 54 -3.31 7.62 -10.25
C SER A 54 -3.59 8.20 -8.86
N SER A 55 -3.43 9.51 -8.74
CA SER A 55 -3.81 10.27 -7.54
C SER A 55 -5.32 10.19 -7.28
N LEU A 56 -6.12 9.89 -8.31
CA LEU A 56 -7.58 9.67 -8.24
C LEU A 56 -7.97 8.21 -7.98
N ASN A 57 -7.02 7.33 -7.65
CA ASN A 57 -7.33 5.94 -7.36
C ASN A 57 -8.30 5.85 -6.17
N ARG A 58 -9.44 5.19 -6.38
CA ARG A 58 -10.51 5.00 -5.37
C ARG A 58 -10.07 4.26 -4.11
N LEU A 59 -8.90 3.61 -4.13
CA LEU A 59 -8.33 2.86 -3.01
C LEU A 59 -7.65 3.74 -1.96
N TRP A 60 -7.46 5.05 -2.22
CA TRP A 60 -6.82 5.98 -1.29
C TRP A 60 -7.65 6.29 -0.04
N TRP A 61 -7.01 6.24 1.13
CA TRP A 61 -7.60 6.53 2.44
C TRP A 61 -6.95 7.75 3.13
N PRO A 62 -7.72 8.61 3.81
CA PRO A 62 -8.98 9.23 3.39
C PRO A 62 -8.72 10.50 2.55
N ILE A 63 -7.45 10.83 2.29
CA ILE A 63 -7.01 11.99 1.53
C ILE A 63 -6.20 11.46 0.34
N LEU A 64 -6.51 11.95 -0.87
CA LEU A 64 -5.73 11.66 -2.06
C LEU A 64 -4.26 12.08 -1.78
N PRO A 65 -3.26 11.27 -2.15
CA PRO A 65 -1.88 11.64 -1.92
C PRO A 65 -1.59 12.99 -2.61
N GLY A 66 -1.19 13.97 -1.82
CA GLY A 66 -0.74 15.26 -2.34
C GLY A 66 0.75 15.24 -2.70
N GLU A 67 1.26 16.28 -3.34
CA GLU A 67 2.66 16.36 -3.79
C GLU A 67 3.70 16.01 -2.71
N LYS A 68 3.44 16.37 -1.46
CA LYS A 68 4.33 16.06 -0.31
C LYS A 68 4.52 14.56 -0.06
N TRP A 69 3.53 13.75 -0.43
CA TRP A 69 3.46 12.30 -0.21
C TRP A 69 4.25 11.54 -1.27
N TYR A 70 4.70 12.21 -2.33
CA TYR A 70 5.49 11.63 -3.42
C TYR A 70 6.99 11.78 -3.24
N SER A 71 7.44 12.45 -2.17
CA SER A 71 8.85 12.54 -1.82
C SER A 71 9.50 11.14 -1.85
N LYS A 72 10.77 11.05 -2.29
CA LYS A 72 11.55 9.81 -2.51
C LYS A 72 11.66 8.85 -1.30
N LYS A 73 10.99 9.16 -0.19
CA LYS A 73 11.01 8.46 1.08
C LYS A 73 9.65 7.89 1.49
N HIS A 74 8.60 7.98 0.69
CA HIS A 74 7.31 7.35 1.01
C HIS A 74 7.06 6.07 0.20
N CYS A 75 6.48 5.08 0.86
CA CYS A 75 6.13 3.76 0.35
C CYS A 75 4.63 3.54 0.51
N LEU A 76 4.06 2.70 -0.34
CA LEU A 76 2.65 2.31 -0.25
C LEU A 76 2.42 1.30 0.86
N LEU A 77 1.41 1.55 1.68
CA LEU A 77 0.89 0.62 2.67
C LEU A 77 -0.53 0.20 2.31
N LEU A 78 -0.81 -1.08 2.56
CA LEU A 78 -2.15 -1.62 2.66
C LEU A 78 -2.51 -1.74 4.15
N MET A 79 -3.48 -0.94 4.59
CA MET A 79 -3.90 -0.81 5.98
C MET A 79 -4.99 -1.81 6.34
N SER A 80 -4.80 -2.56 7.42
CA SER A 80 -5.75 -3.55 7.96
C SER A 80 -6.49 -3.07 9.21
N TYR A 81 -6.37 -1.80 9.63
CA TYR A 81 -7.05 -1.27 10.81
C TYR A 81 -8.58 -1.36 10.70
N ARG A 82 -9.23 -1.92 11.73
CA ARG A 82 -10.69 -2.06 11.85
C ARG A 82 -11.43 -0.72 11.85
N SER A 83 -10.88 0.29 12.51
CA SER A 83 -11.45 1.65 12.53
C SER A 83 -11.60 2.20 11.12
N ASN A 84 -10.54 2.08 10.31
CA ASN A 84 -10.53 2.50 8.90
C ASN A 84 -11.48 1.66 8.06
N TRP A 85 -11.75 0.40 8.43
CA TRP A 85 -12.61 -0.48 7.67
C TRP A 85 -14.07 -0.07 7.82
N LYS A 86 -14.45 0.37 9.03
CA LYS A 86 -15.80 0.84 9.34
C LYS A 86 -16.16 2.12 8.58
N SER A 87 -15.24 3.07 8.49
CA SER A 87 -15.48 4.35 7.83
C SER A 87 -15.13 4.34 6.34
N HIS A 88 -14.16 3.52 5.93
CA HIS A 88 -13.63 3.50 4.56
C HIS A 88 -13.31 2.08 4.09
N PRO A 89 -14.34 1.27 3.82
CA PRO A 89 -14.16 -0.16 3.58
C PRO A 89 -13.36 -0.48 2.32
N ASN A 90 -13.50 0.35 1.29
CA ASN A 90 -12.88 0.15 -0.03
C ASN A 90 -11.61 0.97 -0.23
N GLN A 91 -11.10 1.63 0.81
CA GLN A 91 -9.91 2.48 0.74
C GLN A 91 -8.84 1.92 1.66
N PRO A 92 -8.05 0.93 1.20
CA PRO A 92 -7.01 0.33 2.01
C PRO A 92 -5.67 1.08 1.95
N TYR A 93 -5.49 2.02 1.00
CA TYR A 93 -4.17 2.58 0.68
C TYR A 93 -3.84 3.86 1.41
N VAL A 94 -2.62 3.89 1.92
CA VAL A 94 -1.99 5.10 2.48
C VAL A 94 -0.52 5.08 2.11
N THR A 95 0.12 6.24 2.06
CA THR A 95 1.58 6.28 1.98
C THR A 95 2.18 6.56 3.33
N TYR A 96 3.34 5.97 3.61
CA TYR A 96 4.07 6.21 4.86
C TYR A 96 5.58 6.20 4.59
N PRO A 97 6.41 6.84 5.44
CA PRO A 97 7.85 6.81 5.25
C PRO A 97 8.40 5.38 5.13
N CYS A 98 9.15 5.11 4.06
CA CYS A 98 9.85 3.86 3.79
C CYS A 98 10.92 3.51 4.84
N SER A 99 11.20 4.39 5.81
CA SER A 99 12.15 4.09 6.89
C SER A 99 11.51 3.35 8.06
N ILE A 100 10.17 3.27 8.11
CA ILE A 100 9.45 2.68 9.24
C ILE A 100 9.30 1.19 9.00
N SER A 101 9.69 0.36 9.96
CA SER A 101 9.60 -1.10 9.79
C SER A 101 8.14 -1.55 9.71
N HIS A 102 7.73 -2.02 8.54
CA HIS A 102 6.44 -2.66 8.31
C HIS A 102 6.63 -4.08 7.78
N ARG A 103 5.61 -4.92 7.99
CA ARG A 103 5.54 -6.23 7.32
C ARG A 103 5.46 -6.00 5.81
N THR A 104 5.94 -6.95 5.02
CA THR A 104 5.86 -6.89 3.55
C THR A 104 4.86 -7.92 3.04
N LEU A 105 4.13 -7.59 1.98
CA LEU A 105 3.27 -8.53 1.28
C LEU A 105 4.03 -9.04 0.05
N CYS A 106 4.24 -10.35 -0.05
CA CYS A 106 4.91 -10.99 -1.17
C CYS A 106 3.92 -11.82 -2.01
N GLU A 107 4.16 -11.93 -3.31
CA GLU A 107 3.41 -12.78 -4.27
C GLU A 107 4.34 -13.50 -5.25
#